data_AF-A0A8K0K9K6-F1
#
_entry.id   AF-A0A8K0K9K6-F1
#
_cell.length_a   1.000
_cell.length_b   1.000
_cell.length_c   1.000
_cell.angle_alpha   90.00
_cell.angle_beta   90.00
_cell.angle_gamma   90.00
#
_symmetry.space_group_name_H-M   'P 1'
#
loop_
_entity.id
_entity.type
_entity.pdbx_description
1 polymer ?
#
loop_
_entity_poly.entity_id
_entity_poly.type
_entity_poly.pdbx_seq_one_letter_code
_entity_poly.pdbx_strand_id
1 'polypeptide(L)'
;MPLEWLFGRRMTPEEMLRKNQRALNKAMRDLDREKNLMEQQEKKIINDIKKMAKEGQMEAVKIMAKDLVRTRRYCKKFMLMKANIQAVSLKIQTLRSQNAMAQAMKGVTKAMQNMNKQLNLPQIQRILHEFEKQSEIMDMKEEMMNDAIDDAMEDEGDEEE
;
A
#
# COMPACT_ATOMS: atom_id res chain seq x y z
N MET A 1 -11.58 38.26 4.24
CA MET A 1 -11.21 37.23 3.25
C MET A 1 -10.74 37.91 1.97
N PRO A 2 -9.41 38.12 1.74
CA PRO A 2 -8.95 38.25 0.35
C PRO A 2 -7.54 37.74 0.01
N LEU A 3 -6.88 36.88 0.81
CA LEU A 3 -5.51 36.41 0.49
C LEU A 3 -5.39 34.97 -0.03
N GLU A 4 -6.45 34.16 0.01
CA GLU A 4 -6.39 32.74 -0.41
C GLU A 4 -6.39 32.52 -1.93
N TRP A 5 -6.77 33.54 -2.72
CA TRP A 5 -6.82 33.44 -4.19
C TRP A 5 -5.43 33.56 -4.84
N LEU A 6 -4.51 34.28 -4.20
CA LEU A 6 -3.15 34.56 -4.72
C LEU A 6 -2.12 33.46 -4.46
N PHE A 7 -2.35 32.58 -3.47
CA PHE A 7 -1.37 31.57 -3.06
C PHE A 7 -1.75 30.11 -3.36
N GLY A 8 -2.89 29.88 -4.00
CA GLY A 8 -3.45 28.53 -4.17
C GLY A 8 -3.90 27.96 -2.83
N ARG A 9 -5.07 27.33 -2.79
CA ARG A 9 -5.53 26.66 -1.56
C ARG A 9 -4.50 25.60 -1.17
N ARG A 10 -3.95 25.71 0.04
CA ARG A 10 -3.18 24.63 0.65
C ARG A 10 -4.11 23.44 0.76
N MET A 11 -3.80 22.39 0.01
CA MET A 11 -4.61 21.18 -0.05
C MET A 11 -4.75 20.60 1.35
N THR A 12 -5.97 20.29 1.76
CA THR A 12 -6.20 19.75 3.11
C THR A 12 -5.56 18.35 3.23
N PRO A 13 -5.22 17.88 4.44
CA PRO A 13 -4.72 16.53 4.65
C PRO A 13 -5.63 15.46 4.02
N GLU A 14 -6.96 15.65 4.09
CA GLU A 14 -7.92 14.73 3.50
C GLU A 14 -7.90 14.75 1.97
N GLU A 15 -7.78 15.93 1.35
CA GLU A 15 -7.62 16.06 -0.10
C GLU A 15 -6.31 15.43 -0.59
N MET A 16 -5.23 15.56 0.19
CA MET A 16 -3.93 14.94 -0.10
C MET A 16 -4.01 13.42 -0.03
N LEU A 17 -4.61 12.86 1.03
CA LEU A 17 -4.81 11.40 1.15
C LEU A 17 -5.67 10.86 -0.01
N ARG A 18 -6.73 11.58 -0.39
CA ARG A 18 -7.60 11.19 -1.52
C ARG A 18 -6.88 11.27 -2.87
N LYS A 19 -6.02 12.27 -3.08
CA LYS A 19 -5.19 12.40 -4.29
C LYS A 19 -4.17 11.26 -4.36
N ASN A 20 -3.50 10.94 -3.26
CA ASN A 20 -2.53 9.86 -3.18
C ASN A 20 -3.19 8.51 -3.44
N GLN A 21 -4.35 8.23 -2.84
CA GLN A 21 -5.11 7.02 -3.08
C GLN A 21 -5.47 6.84 -4.57
N ARG A 22 -5.87 7.92 -5.26
CA ARG A 22 -6.13 7.89 -6.71
C ARG A 22 -4.86 7.61 -7.52
N ALA A 23 -3.74 8.21 -7.14
CA ALA A 23 -2.45 8.01 -7.79
C ALA A 23 -1.99 6.55 -7.65
N LEU A 24 -2.09 5.96 -6.45
CA LEU A 24 -1.76 4.56 -6.20
C LEU A 24 -2.67 3.63 -7.00
N ASN A 25 -3.99 3.88 -7.02
CA ASN A 25 -4.93 3.10 -7.84
C ASN A 25 -4.62 3.17 -9.33
N LYS A 26 -4.16 4.32 -9.83
CA LYS A 26 -3.72 4.46 -11.22
C LYS A 26 -2.45 3.64 -11.46
N ALA A 27 -1.44 3.77 -10.58
CA ALA A 27 -0.20 3.02 -10.67
C ALA A 27 -0.43 1.50 -10.66
N MET A 28 -1.33 0.98 -9.81
CA MET A 28 -1.70 -0.44 -9.81
C MET A 28 -2.25 -0.90 -11.16
N ARG A 29 -3.13 -0.12 -11.79
CA ARG A 29 -3.71 -0.45 -13.11
C ARG A 29 -2.67 -0.39 -14.22
N ASP A 30 -1.76 0.56 -14.15
CA ASP A 30 -0.68 0.68 -15.13
C ASP A 30 0.29 -0.51 -14.98
N LEU A 31 0.64 -0.93 -13.76
CA LEU A 31 1.42 -2.15 -13.52
C LEU A 31 0.71 -3.42 -14.03
N ASP A 32 -0.61 -3.54 -13.83
CA ASP A 32 -1.38 -4.68 -14.36
C ASP A 32 -1.36 -4.73 -15.89
N ARG A 33 -1.40 -3.58 -16.56
CA ARG A 33 -1.27 -3.50 -18.02
C ARG A 33 0.13 -3.94 -18.46
N GLU A 34 1.17 -3.40 -17.83
CA GLU A 34 2.56 -3.74 -18.14
C GLU A 34 2.83 -5.24 -17.96
N LYS A 35 2.33 -5.81 -16.85
CA LYS A 35 2.41 -7.24 -16.57
C LYS A 35 1.72 -8.07 -17.66
N ASN A 36 0.50 -7.70 -18.06
CA ASN A 36 -0.22 -8.41 -19.11
C ASN A 36 0.49 -8.35 -20.46
N LEU A 37 1.14 -7.23 -20.79
CA LEU A 37 1.97 -7.11 -22.00
C LEU A 37 3.19 -8.05 -21.93
N MET A 38 3.85 -8.12 -20.76
CA MET A 38 4.98 -9.02 -20.54
C MET A 38 4.58 -10.50 -20.61
N GLU A 39 3.43 -10.88 -20.07
CA GLU A 39 2.90 -12.25 -20.21
C GLU A 39 2.58 -12.62 -21.66
N GLN A 40 2.09 -11.68 -22.46
CA GLN A 40 1.88 -11.90 -23.90
C GLN A 40 3.22 -12.05 -24.63
N GLN A 41 4.23 -11.25 -24.27
CA GLN A 41 5.57 -11.38 -24.81
C GLN A 41 6.21 -12.71 -24.42
N GLU A 42 6.02 -13.18 -23.18
CA GLU A 42 6.46 -14.49 -22.72
C GLU A 42 5.89 -15.61 -23.61
N LYS A 43 4.58 -15.57 -23.88
CA LYS A 43 3.91 -16.54 -24.76
C LYS A 43 4.48 -16.52 -26.19
N LYS A 44 4.78 -15.33 -26.73
CA LYS A 44 5.41 -15.19 -28.05
C LYS A 44 6.81 -15.79 -28.07
N ILE A 45 7.66 -15.45 -27.09
CA ILE A 45 9.02 -16.00 -26.97
C ILE A 45 8.99 -17.52 -26.87
N ILE A 46 8.05 -18.10 -26.11
CA ILE A 46 7.90 -19.56 -26.02
C ILE A 46 7.58 -20.18 -27.39
N ASN A 47 6.68 -19.57 -28.16
CA ASN A 47 6.33 -20.05 -29.49
C ASN A 47 7.50 -19.93 -30.47
N ASP A 48 8.23 -18.82 -30.42
CA ASP A 48 9.41 -18.59 -31.26
C ASP A 48 10.54 -19.56 -30.94
N ILE A 49 10.80 -19.81 -29.64
CA ILE A 49 11.76 -20.84 -29.20
C ILE A 49 11.38 -22.20 -29.79
N LYS A 50 10.11 -22.60 -29.72
CA LYS A 50 9.63 -23.88 -30.28
C LYS A 50 9.82 -23.95 -31.80
N LYS A 51 9.61 -22.85 -32.51
CA LYS A 51 9.79 -22.77 -33.96
C LYS A 51 11.27 -22.90 -34.33
N MET A 52 12.13 -22.08 -33.73
CA MET A 52 13.58 -22.05 -33.98
C MET A 52 14.26 -23.38 -33.59
N ALA A 53 13.77 -24.04 -32.55
CA ALA A 53 14.23 -25.37 -32.17
C ALA A 53 13.93 -26.43 -33.24
N LYS A 54 12.74 -26.38 -33.88
CA LYS A 54 12.39 -27.29 -34.99
C LYS A 54 13.23 -27.03 -36.24
N GLU A 55 13.62 -25.78 -36.46
CA GLU A 55 14.50 -25.37 -37.56
C GLU A 55 15.98 -25.68 -37.30
N GLY A 56 16.33 -26.22 -36.11
CA GLY A 56 17.70 -26.60 -35.75
C GLY A 56 18.61 -25.43 -35.36
N GLN A 57 18.06 -24.21 -35.20
CA GLN A 57 18.83 -23.00 -34.89
C GLN A 57 19.13 -22.88 -33.39
N MET A 58 20.00 -23.75 -32.88
CA MET A 58 20.19 -23.92 -31.43
C MET A 58 20.88 -22.73 -30.74
N GLU A 59 21.71 -21.95 -31.45
CA GLU A 59 22.30 -20.72 -30.89
C GLU A 59 21.23 -19.66 -30.63
N ALA A 60 20.30 -19.44 -31.57
CA ALA A 60 19.19 -18.52 -31.40
C ALA A 60 18.27 -18.96 -30.24
N VAL A 61 18.00 -20.27 -30.13
CA VAL A 61 17.23 -20.84 -29.01
C VAL A 61 17.87 -20.53 -27.67
N LYS A 62 19.21 -20.66 -27.53
CA LYS A 62 19.93 -20.33 -26.28
C LYS A 62 19.78 -18.85 -25.91
N ILE A 63 19.82 -17.94 -26.89
CA ILE A 63 19.64 -16.50 -26.64
C ILE A 63 18.21 -16.24 -26.19
N MET A 64 17.21 -16.74 -26.93
CA MET A 64 15.80 -16.56 -26.60
C MET A 64 15.41 -17.18 -25.26
N ALA A 65 16.03 -18.30 -24.87
CA ALA A 65 15.82 -18.91 -23.56
C ALA A 65 16.28 -17.99 -22.41
N LYS A 66 17.40 -17.28 -22.57
CA LYS A 66 17.83 -16.27 -21.59
C LYS A 66 16.84 -15.12 -21.50
N ASP A 67 16.32 -14.66 -22.64
CA ASP A 67 15.30 -13.61 -22.65
C ASP A 67 14.00 -14.06 -22.01
N LEU A 68 13.57 -15.31 -22.22
CA LEU A 68 12.41 -15.88 -21.53
C LEU A 68 12.54 -15.81 -20.00
N VAL A 69 13.71 -16.20 -19.47
CA VAL A 69 13.98 -16.13 -18.02
C VAL A 69 13.93 -14.68 -17.52
N ARG A 70 14.49 -13.73 -18.28
CA ARG A 70 14.41 -12.30 -17.95
C ARG A 70 12.96 -11.80 -17.94
N THR A 71 12.17 -12.14 -18.96
CA THR A 71 10.75 -11.77 -19.03
C THR A 71 9.97 -12.31 -17.84
N ARG A 72 10.18 -13.58 -17.45
CA ARG A 72 9.56 -14.17 -16.24
C ARG A 72 9.94 -13.42 -14.97
N ARG A 73 11.22 -13.05 -14.81
CA ARG A 73 11.68 -12.24 -13.68
C ARG A 73 10.99 -10.88 -13.64
N TYR A 74 10.79 -10.23 -14.79
CA TYR A 74 10.03 -8.99 -14.86
C TYR A 74 8.56 -9.17 -14.48
N CYS A 75 7.89 -10.24 -14.93
CA CYS A 75 6.52 -10.56 -14.51
C CYS A 75 6.42 -10.72 -12.98
N LYS A 76 7.34 -11.46 -12.35
CA LYS A 76 7.40 -11.60 -10.87
C LYS A 76 7.64 -10.24 -10.20
N LYS A 77 8.56 -9.43 -10.73
CA LYS A 77 8.84 -8.09 -10.20
C LYS A 77 7.62 -7.16 -10.26
N PHE A 78 6.87 -7.18 -11.36
CA PHE A 78 5.62 -6.41 -11.48
C PHE A 78 4.56 -6.85 -10.45
N MET A 79 4.46 -8.16 -10.20
CA MET A 79 3.57 -8.71 -9.18
C MET A 79 3.93 -8.22 -7.77
N LEU A 80 5.22 -8.30 -7.40
CA LEU A 80 5.71 -7.79 -6.11
C LEU A 80 5.52 -6.29 -5.96
N MET A 81 5.82 -5.51 -7.00
CA MET A 81 5.59 -4.06 -7.00
C MET A 81 4.11 -3.72 -6.79
N LYS A 82 3.19 -4.47 -7.40
CA LYS A 82 1.76 -4.29 -7.19
C LYS A 82 1.37 -4.58 -5.74
N ALA A 83 1.85 -5.67 -5.15
CA ALA A 83 1.60 -6.01 -3.76
C ALA A 83 2.08 -4.89 -2.81
N ASN A 84 3.27 -4.34 -3.06
CA ASN A 84 3.80 -3.22 -2.28
C ASN A 84 2.92 -1.96 -2.39
N ILE A 85 2.45 -1.62 -3.60
CA ILE A 85 1.53 -0.48 -3.78
C ILE A 85 0.19 -0.73 -3.08
N GLN A 86 -0.32 -1.97 -3.10
CA GLN A 86 -1.53 -2.35 -2.38
C GLN A 86 -1.34 -2.18 -0.86
N ALA A 87 -0.22 -2.62 -0.29
CA ALA A 87 0.10 -2.44 1.12
C ALA A 87 0.14 -0.95 1.51
N VAL A 88 0.84 -0.11 0.72
CA VAL A 88 0.86 1.35 0.94
C VAL A 88 -0.54 1.95 0.83
N SER A 89 -1.35 1.48 -0.11
CA SER A 89 -2.73 1.95 -0.27
C SER A 89 -3.61 1.62 0.93
N LEU A 90 -3.46 0.42 1.50
CA LEU A 90 -4.13 0.03 2.74
C LEU A 90 -3.67 0.90 3.91
N LYS A 91 -2.37 1.18 4.03
CA LYS A 91 -1.84 2.09 5.07
C LYS A 91 -2.44 3.48 4.97
N ILE A 92 -2.57 4.03 3.76
CA ILE A 92 -3.25 5.33 3.53
C ILE A 92 -4.72 5.28 3.93
N GLN A 93 -5.41 4.18 3.66
CA GLN A 93 -6.80 4.00 4.08
C GLN A 93 -6.93 3.96 5.60
N THR A 94 -6.01 3.27 6.30
CA THR A 94 -5.94 3.24 7.77
C THR A 94 -5.71 4.65 8.33
N LEU A 95 -4.74 5.39 7.79
CA LEU A 95 -4.46 6.77 8.19
C LEU A 95 -5.67 7.70 8.00
N ARG A 96 -6.45 7.50 6.94
CA ARG A 96 -7.69 8.26 6.71
C ARG A 96 -8.73 7.96 7.79
N SER A 97 -8.92 6.69 8.15
CA SER A 97 -9.85 6.28 9.22
C SER A 97 -9.41 6.82 10.58
N GLN A 98 -8.11 6.75 10.88
CA GLN A 98 -7.53 7.33 12.11
C GLN A 98 -7.77 8.85 12.17
N ASN A 99 -7.55 9.58 11.06
CA ASN A 99 -7.80 11.03 11.02
C ASN A 99 -9.29 11.36 11.24
N ALA A 100 -10.21 10.61 10.61
CA ALA A 100 -11.64 10.77 10.83
C ALA A 100 -12.04 10.51 12.29
N MET A 101 -11.47 9.47 12.91
CA MET A 101 -11.66 9.16 14.33
C MET A 101 -11.11 10.28 15.23
N ALA A 102 -9.92 10.79 14.95
CA ALA A 102 -9.33 11.91 15.69
C ALA A 102 -10.17 13.18 15.60
N GLN A 103 -10.75 13.48 14.43
CA GLN A 103 -11.69 14.61 14.27
C GLN A 103 -12.99 14.40 15.06
N ALA A 104 -13.55 13.19 15.02
CA ALA A 104 -14.74 12.84 15.80
C ALA A 104 -14.47 12.95 17.30
N MET A 105 -13.35 12.38 17.77
CA MET A 105 -12.90 12.46 19.16
C MET A 105 -12.66 13.90 19.59
N LYS A 106 -12.07 14.76 18.75
CA LYS A 106 -11.93 16.19 19.04
C LYS A 106 -13.29 16.87 19.26
N GLY A 107 -14.31 16.50 18.48
CA GLY A 107 -15.68 16.98 18.67
C GLY A 107 -16.30 16.49 19.99
N VAL A 108 -16.14 15.20 20.29
CA VAL A 108 -16.58 14.58 21.54
C VAL A 108 -15.86 15.20 22.74
N THR A 109 -14.54 15.37 22.72
CA THR A 109 -13.77 16.03 23.79
C THR A 109 -14.21 17.47 23.98
N LYS A 110 -14.52 18.22 22.91
CA LYS A 110 -15.07 19.59 23.03
C LYS A 110 -16.45 19.59 23.69
N ALA A 111 -17.32 18.65 23.31
CA ALA A 111 -18.63 18.48 23.95
C ALA A 111 -18.48 18.06 25.41
N MET A 112 -17.57 17.14 25.72
CA MET A 112 -17.24 16.72 27.09
C MET A 112 -16.61 17.84 27.91
N GLN A 113 -15.76 18.69 27.34
CA GLN A 113 -15.23 19.87 28.03
C GLN A 113 -16.33 20.88 28.35
N ASN A 114 -17.25 21.12 27.42
CA ASN A 114 -18.42 21.98 27.65
C ASN A 114 -19.38 21.37 28.69
N MET A 115 -19.52 20.04 28.70
CA MET A 115 -20.34 19.30 29.67
C MET A 115 -19.66 19.17 31.05
N ASN A 116 -18.33 19.11 31.11
CA ASN A 116 -17.51 19.10 32.33
C ASN A 116 -17.46 20.48 33.02
N LYS A 117 -17.71 21.57 32.30
CA LYS A 117 -18.04 22.85 32.93
C LYS A 117 -19.35 22.79 33.71
N GLN A 118 -20.18 21.77 33.50
CA GLN A 118 -21.48 21.57 34.16
C GLN A 118 -21.56 20.31 35.05
N LEU A 119 -20.63 19.35 34.94
CA LEU A 119 -20.62 18.10 35.72
C LEU A 119 -19.19 17.65 36.10
N ASN A 120 -19.03 17.13 37.32
CA ASN A 120 -17.78 16.91 38.05
C ASN A 120 -16.66 16.07 37.36
N LEU A 121 -15.41 16.46 37.68
CA LEU A 121 -14.09 16.00 37.22
C LEU A 121 -13.73 14.48 37.16
N PRO A 122 -14.32 13.52 37.91
CA PRO A 122 -13.78 12.15 37.99
C PRO A 122 -13.89 11.27 36.73
N GLN A 123 -14.81 11.58 35.81
CA GLN A 123 -15.12 10.69 34.67
C GLN A 123 -14.19 10.92 33.46
N ILE A 124 -13.60 12.10 33.32
CA ILE A 124 -12.67 12.42 32.22
C ILE A 124 -11.34 11.68 32.36
N GLN A 125 -10.83 11.52 33.59
CA GLN A 125 -9.60 10.76 33.84
C GLN A 125 -9.74 9.31 33.39
N ARG A 126 -10.93 8.71 33.59
CA ARG A 126 -11.21 7.35 33.15
C ARG A 126 -11.20 7.21 31.62
N ILE A 127 -11.73 8.19 30.90
CA ILE A 127 -11.79 8.16 29.42
C ILE A 127 -10.41 8.39 28.80
N LEU A 128 -9.60 9.29 29.37
CA LEU A 128 -8.23 9.49 28.92
C LEU A 128 -7.38 8.23 29.17
N HIS A 129 -7.56 7.58 30.31
CA HIS A 129 -6.84 6.35 30.63
C HIS A 129 -7.28 5.16 29.74
N GLU A 130 -8.58 5.04 29.45
CA GLU A 130 -9.07 4.02 28.51
C GLU A 130 -8.56 4.29 27.08
N PHE A 131 -8.43 5.56 26.69
CA PHE A 131 -7.86 5.94 25.40
C PHE A 131 -6.37 5.59 25.29
N GLU A 132 -5.56 5.91 26.29
CA GLU A 132 -4.14 5.50 26.33
C GLU A 132 -4.00 3.99 26.19
N LYS A 133 -4.80 3.22 26.95
CA LYS A 133 -4.78 1.76 26.90
C LYS A 133 -5.16 1.21 25.52
N GLN A 134 -6.17 1.79 24.87
CA GLN A 134 -6.56 1.36 23.52
C GLN A 134 -5.53 1.77 22.46
N SER A 135 -4.85 2.91 22.65
CA SER A 135 -3.76 3.34 21.77
C SER A 135 -2.56 2.40 21.88
N GLU A 136 -2.14 2.04 23.08
CA GLU A 136 -1.07 1.05 23.29
C GLU A 136 -1.41 -0.32 22.69
N ILE A 137 -2.67 -0.78 22.84
CA ILE A 137 -3.13 -2.03 22.21
C ILE A 137 -3.09 -1.92 20.68
N MET A 138 -3.36 -0.75 20.12
CA MET A 138 -3.30 -0.53 18.68
C MET A 138 -1.85 -0.56 18.17
N ASP A 139 -0.93 0.10 18.88
CA ASP A 139 0.49 0.11 18.53
C ASP A 139 1.09 -1.31 18.62
N MET A 140 0.75 -2.07 19.66
CA MET A 140 1.14 -3.48 19.78
C MET A 140 0.58 -4.36 18.65
N LYS A 141 -0.64 -4.10 18.19
CA LYS A 141 -1.23 -4.82 17.05
C LYS A 141 -0.57 -4.44 15.73
N GLU A 142 -0.09 -3.21 15.61
CA GLU A 142 0.66 -2.76 14.44
C GLU A 142 2.06 -3.40 14.43
N GLU A 143 2.73 -3.53 15.58
CA GLU A 143 3.97 -4.31 15.73
C GLU A 143 3.77 -5.79 15.41
N MET A 144 2.79 -6.47 16.01
CA MET A 144 2.50 -7.88 15.69
C MET A 144 2.12 -8.11 14.22
N MET A 145 1.47 -7.13 13.59
CA MET A 145 1.13 -7.22 12.17
C MET A 145 2.36 -6.99 11.29
N ASN A 146 3.29 -6.11 11.70
CA ASN A 146 4.57 -5.95 11.01
C ASN A 146 5.43 -7.21 11.17
N ASP A 147 5.50 -7.80 12.36
CA ASP A 147 6.22 -9.06 12.61
C ASP A 147 5.64 -10.22 11.80
N ALA A 148 4.31 -10.32 11.69
CA ALA A 148 3.67 -11.35 10.86
C ALA A 148 3.84 -11.10 9.36
N ILE A 149 4.03 -9.85 8.94
CA ILE A 149 4.34 -9.50 7.56
C ILE A 149 5.82 -9.80 7.28
N ASP A 150 6.72 -9.49 8.20
CA ASP A 150 8.14 -9.80 8.09
C ASP A 150 8.36 -11.32 8.10
N ASP A 151 7.74 -12.10 9.00
CA ASP A 151 7.77 -13.58 9.00
C ASP A 151 7.21 -14.18 7.69
N ALA A 152 6.12 -13.63 7.15
CA ALA A 152 5.55 -14.08 5.88
C ALA A 152 6.39 -13.67 4.66
N MET A 153 7.24 -12.66 4.79
CA MET A 153 8.18 -12.23 3.76
C MET A 153 9.54 -12.92 3.90
N GLU A 154 9.93 -13.38 5.09
CA GLU A 154 11.13 -14.18 5.35
C GLU A 154 10.96 -15.61 4.80
N ASP A 155 9.75 -16.19 4.82
CA ASP A 155 9.44 -17.50 4.21
C ASP A 155 9.44 -17.49 2.66
N GLU A 156 9.43 -16.32 2.01
CA GLU A 156 9.68 -16.19 0.55
C GLU A 156 11.15 -15.84 0.21
N GLY A 157 12.01 -15.65 1.24
CA GLY A 157 13.41 -15.25 1.14
C GLY A 157 14.43 -16.38 1.29
N ASP A 158 14.08 -17.50 1.94
CA ASP A 158 15.00 -18.58 2.31
C ASP A 158 14.96 -19.82 1.37
N GLU A 159 14.90 -19.59 0.05
CA GLU A 159 15.25 -20.60 -0.97
C GLU A 159 16.47 -20.19 -1.82
N GLU A 160 17.44 -19.45 -1.25
CA GLU A 160 18.77 -19.26 -1.87
C GLU A 160 19.92 -19.41 -0.85
N GLU A 161 20.18 -20.66 -0.42
CA GLU A 161 21.54 -21.25 -0.40
C GLU A 161 21.59 -22.48 -1.32
#